data_AF-A0A940P060-F1
#
_entry.id   AF-A0A940P060-F1
#
_cell.length_a   1.000
_cell.length_b   1.000
_cell.length_c   1.000
_cell.angle_alpha   90.00
_cell.angle_beta   90.00
_cell.angle_gamma   90.00
#
_symmetry.space_group_name_H-M   'P 1'
#
loop_
_entity.id
_entity.type
_entity.pdbx_description
1 polymer ?
#
loop_
_entity_poly.entity_id
_entity_poly.type
_entity_poly.pdbx_seq_one_letter_code
_entity_poly.pdbx_strand_id
1 'polypeptide(L)'
;MKYIRQLTAALLALTLCLSAAGCDASGNSVQPAESTPEQATESQSEQPQTITRTAMVTLGDVPLISGQTPYAELLGAGWTPTMDYGEDTLSPGSVLAGMSMENESCPGIRFNYAVINCGEAETTVANSSLYSFNVQRTGSDSAAGTEIGLPCGLTMASSLDEVRAALGEETEETLNEYEAEHAQYKFVYKADGDDFVLYLYFSKSDTSKILSVDYECIY
;
A
#
# COMPACT_ATOMS: atom_id res chain seq x y z
N MET A 1 23.70 -1.15 32.90
CA MET A 1 22.61 -0.17 32.69
C MET A 1 22.21 -0.31 31.22
N LYS A 2 21.27 -1.18 30.78
CA LYS A 2 19.85 -1.40 31.12
C LYS A 2 19.02 -0.11 31.11
N TYR A 3 18.40 0.20 29.96
CA TYR A 3 17.03 0.71 29.67
C TYR A 3 16.96 0.90 28.13
N ILE A 4 16.51 -0.10 27.35
CA ILE A 4 15.12 -0.39 26.90
C ILE A 4 14.63 0.72 25.95
N ARG A 5 14.71 0.54 24.63
CA ARG A 5 13.66 -0.05 23.75
C ARG A 5 12.27 0.56 24.00
N GLN A 6 12.07 1.82 23.65
CA GLN A 6 10.74 2.43 23.46
C GLN A 6 10.85 3.62 22.51
N LEU A 7 10.59 3.41 21.20
CA LEU A 7 10.09 4.45 20.27
C LEU A 7 9.73 3.85 18.90
N THR A 8 9.13 2.66 18.90
CA THR A 8 8.61 2.00 17.68
C THR A 8 7.22 1.40 17.97
N ALA A 9 6.40 2.13 18.70
CA ALA A 9 5.07 1.69 19.10
C ALA A 9 4.14 2.91 19.22
N ALA A 10 3.73 3.48 18.09
CA ALA A 10 2.62 4.41 18.02
C ALA A 10 2.04 4.49 16.59
N LEU A 11 1.57 3.36 16.04
CA LEU A 11 0.38 3.30 15.16
C LEU A 11 0.04 1.84 14.79
N LEU A 12 -0.15 0.97 15.78
CA LEU A 12 -0.70 -0.37 15.51
C LEU A 12 -1.44 -0.89 16.74
N ALA A 13 -2.67 -0.43 16.95
CA ALA A 13 -3.64 -1.07 17.85
C ALA A 13 -5.05 -0.48 17.67
N LEU A 14 -5.95 -1.25 17.07
CA LEU A 14 -7.34 -1.56 17.48
C LEU A 14 -8.09 -2.08 16.22
N THR A 15 -8.70 -3.25 16.15
CA THR A 15 -9.04 -4.31 17.13
C THR A 15 -9.39 -5.57 16.34
N LEU A 16 -8.86 -6.72 16.71
CA LEU A 16 -9.38 -8.03 16.28
C LEU A 16 -9.72 -8.87 17.52
N CYS A 17 -10.87 -9.54 17.40
CA CYS A 17 -11.33 -10.76 18.08
C CYS A 17 -11.94 -10.65 19.50
N LEU A 18 -13.13 -11.23 19.67
CA LEU A 18 -13.36 -12.58 20.24
C LEU A 18 -14.89 -12.85 20.23
N SER A 19 -15.40 -13.76 19.40
CA SER A 19 -15.55 -15.23 19.59
C SER A 19 -16.80 -15.67 20.38
N ALA A 20 -17.45 -16.69 19.84
CA ALA A 20 -18.71 -17.31 20.24
C ALA A 20 -18.76 -17.92 21.66
N ALA A 21 -19.98 -17.97 22.21
CA ALA A 21 -20.46 -19.03 23.10
C ALA A 21 -22.00 -19.06 23.06
N GLY A 22 -22.58 -20.24 22.77
CA GLY A 22 -24.02 -20.49 22.87
C GLY A 22 -24.42 -20.98 24.26
N CYS A 23 -25.71 -20.82 24.61
CA CYS A 23 -26.66 -21.89 24.96
C CYS A 23 -27.99 -21.31 25.49
N ASP A 24 -29.07 -21.84 24.91
CA ASP A 24 -30.43 -22.14 25.43
C ASP A 24 -31.24 -21.12 26.27
N ALA A 25 -32.46 -20.81 25.81
CA ALA A 25 -33.67 -21.59 26.19
C ALA A 25 -34.99 -20.86 25.82
N SER A 26 -36.02 -21.68 25.53
CA SER A 26 -37.46 -21.38 25.38
C SER A 26 -37.87 -20.67 24.08
N GLY A 27 -38.87 -21.09 23.30
CA GLY A 27 -39.91 -22.09 23.48
C GLY A 27 -41.19 -21.57 22.82
N ASN A 28 -41.56 -22.08 21.64
CA ASN A 28 -42.96 -22.19 21.19
C ASN A 28 -43.10 -22.89 19.81
N SER A 29 -43.57 -24.15 19.86
CA SER A 29 -44.80 -24.67 19.24
C SER A 29 -45.25 -24.30 17.80
N VAL A 30 -45.27 -25.35 16.95
CA VAL A 30 -46.32 -25.76 15.95
C VAL A 30 -46.37 -24.95 14.63
N GLN A 31 -46.30 -25.51 13.40
CA GLN A 31 -47.11 -26.56 12.74
C GLN A 31 -46.46 -26.99 11.38
N PRO A 32 -46.78 -28.15 10.75
CA PRO A 32 -46.15 -28.59 9.50
C PRO A 32 -47.02 -28.36 8.25
N ALA A 33 -46.41 -27.93 7.15
CA ALA A 33 -46.84 -27.99 5.74
C ALA A 33 -45.74 -27.32 4.91
N GLU A 34 -45.40 -27.63 3.67
CA GLU A 34 -45.85 -28.57 2.65
C GLU A 34 -44.68 -28.61 1.64
N SER A 35 -44.47 -29.76 0.99
CA SER A 35 -43.39 -29.98 0.03
C SER A 35 -43.63 -29.21 -1.28
N THR A 36 -42.62 -28.53 -1.82
CA THR A 36 -42.58 -27.99 -3.20
C THR A 36 -41.10 -27.97 -3.65
N PRO A 37 -40.78 -28.26 -4.93
CA PRO A 37 -39.62 -29.07 -5.31
C PRO A 37 -38.29 -28.30 -5.41
N GLU A 38 -37.20 -29.04 -5.18
CA GLU A 38 -35.81 -28.63 -5.43
C GLU A 38 -35.63 -28.14 -6.86
N GLN A 39 -35.42 -26.82 -7.03
CA GLN A 39 -34.66 -26.31 -8.17
C GLN A 39 -33.18 -26.49 -7.83
N ALA A 40 -32.55 -27.42 -8.54
CA ALA A 40 -31.11 -27.51 -8.61
C ALA A 40 -30.56 -26.22 -9.24
N THR A 41 -30.14 -25.28 -8.41
CA THR A 41 -29.35 -24.14 -8.84
C THR A 41 -27.95 -24.66 -9.13
N GLU A 42 -27.61 -24.78 -10.42
CA GLU A 42 -26.24 -24.96 -10.86
C GLU A 42 -25.38 -23.87 -10.21
N SER A 43 -24.51 -24.27 -9.28
CA SER A 43 -23.46 -23.39 -8.75
C SER A 43 -22.48 -23.14 -9.89
N GLN A 44 -22.67 -22.02 -10.58
CA GLN A 44 -21.62 -21.44 -11.41
C GLN A 44 -20.45 -21.14 -10.47
N SER A 45 -19.33 -21.84 -10.68
CA SER A 45 -18.07 -21.48 -10.06
C SER A 45 -17.71 -20.09 -10.56
N GLU A 46 -17.87 -19.07 -9.71
CA GLU A 46 -17.27 -17.77 -9.94
C GLU A 46 -15.75 -18.00 -9.97
N GLN A 47 -15.17 -18.04 -11.17
CA GLN A 47 -13.73 -17.82 -11.29
C GLN A 47 -13.46 -16.45 -10.66
N PRO A 48 -12.48 -16.34 -9.75
CA PRO A 48 -12.15 -15.05 -9.17
C PRO A 48 -11.77 -14.10 -10.30
N GLN A 49 -12.63 -13.10 -10.54
CA GLN A 49 -12.34 -12.07 -11.52
C GLN A 49 -11.07 -11.37 -11.06
N THR A 50 -10.02 -11.48 -11.87
CA THR A 50 -8.80 -10.70 -11.66
C THR A 50 -9.18 -9.24 -11.89
N ILE A 51 -9.49 -8.52 -10.82
CA ILE A 51 -9.68 -7.07 -10.85
C ILE A 51 -8.32 -6.50 -11.29
N THR A 52 -8.24 -6.13 -12.57
CA THR A 52 -7.09 -5.44 -13.12
C THR A 52 -7.17 -4.02 -12.59
N ARG A 53 -6.56 -3.77 -11.42
CA ARG A 53 -6.38 -2.41 -10.93
C ARG A 53 -5.35 -1.74 -11.84
N THR A 54 -5.68 -0.61 -12.46
CA THR A 54 -4.67 0.16 -13.20
C THR A 54 -3.57 0.58 -12.23
N ALA A 55 -2.33 0.38 -12.63
CA ALA A 55 -1.19 0.82 -11.85
C ALA A 55 -1.13 2.35 -11.81
N MET A 56 -1.34 2.90 -10.62
CA MET A 56 -1.41 4.34 -10.43
C MET A 56 -0.05 4.96 -10.10
N VAL A 57 0.86 4.16 -9.56
CA VAL A 57 2.26 4.51 -9.39
C VAL A 57 3.10 3.47 -10.10
N THR A 58 4.13 3.89 -10.81
CA THR A 58 5.12 3.00 -11.41
C THR A 58 6.51 3.31 -10.89
N LEU A 59 7.36 2.28 -10.89
CA LEU A 59 8.76 2.40 -10.57
C LEU A 59 9.58 1.90 -11.77
N GLY A 60 9.86 2.82 -12.70
CA GLY A 60 10.19 2.44 -14.07
C GLY A 60 8.97 1.79 -14.74
N ASP A 61 9.16 0.60 -15.32
CA ASP A 61 8.08 -0.17 -15.94
C ASP A 61 7.26 -1.02 -14.95
N VAL A 62 7.66 -1.07 -13.67
CA VAL A 62 6.98 -1.92 -12.68
C VAL A 62 5.74 -1.20 -12.13
N PRO A 63 4.53 -1.74 -12.34
CA PRO A 63 3.33 -1.23 -11.71
C PRO A 63 3.37 -1.49 -10.21
N LEU A 64 3.10 -0.47 -9.39
CA LEU A 64 3.00 -0.59 -7.94
C LEU A 64 1.52 -0.62 -7.52
N ILE A 65 1.06 -1.81 -7.15
CA ILE A 65 -0.31 -2.09 -6.73
C ILE A 65 -0.25 -2.92 -5.45
N SER A 66 -0.79 -2.35 -4.36
CA SER A 66 -0.88 -3.04 -3.07
C SER A 66 -1.62 -4.37 -3.20
N GLY A 67 -1.05 -5.42 -2.59
CA GLY A 67 -1.56 -6.80 -2.61
C GLY A 67 -1.34 -7.54 -3.93
N GLN A 68 -0.94 -6.85 -5.01
CA GLN A 68 -0.87 -7.44 -6.35
C GLN A 68 0.54 -7.47 -6.92
N THR A 69 1.35 -6.42 -6.73
CA THR A 69 2.72 -6.38 -7.26
C THR A 69 3.59 -7.38 -6.51
N PRO A 70 4.09 -8.44 -7.16
CA PRO A 70 4.99 -9.38 -6.53
C PRO A 70 6.32 -8.70 -6.20
N TYR A 71 6.86 -8.96 -5.01
CA TYR A 71 8.17 -8.45 -4.63
C TYR A 71 9.28 -8.90 -5.58
N ALA A 72 9.17 -10.10 -6.16
CA ALA A 72 10.09 -10.59 -7.19
C ALA A 72 10.14 -9.70 -8.46
N GLU A 73 9.07 -8.98 -8.81
CA GLU A 73 9.09 -8.06 -9.96
C GLU A 73 9.99 -6.85 -9.71
N LEU A 74 10.00 -6.34 -8.47
CA LEU A 74 10.91 -5.25 -8.07
C LEU A 74 12.37 -5.70 -8.18
N LEU A 75 12.67 -6.91 -7.70
CA LEU A 75 14.01 -7.52 -7.83
C LEU A 75 14.40 -7.69 -9.30
N GLY A 76 13.46 -8.17 -10.14
CA GLY A 76 13.66 -8.33 -11.58
C GLY A 76 13.92 -7.00 -12.32
N ALA A 77 13.37 -5.90 -11.82
CA ALA A 77 13.61 -4.55 -12.32
C ALA A 77 14.91 -3.90 -11.80
N GLY A 78 15.76 -4.66 -11.10
CA GLY A 78 17.06 -4.21 -10.62
C GLY A 78 17.03 -3.44 -9.29
N TRP A 79 15.89 -3.43 -8.59
CA TRP A 79 15.84 -2.92 -7.22
C TRP A 79 16.53 -3.92 -6.29
N THR A 80 17.43 -3.41 -5.47
CA THR A 80 18.24 -4.21 -4.56
C THR A 80 17.93 -3.82 -3.12
N PRO A 81 17.58 -4.78 -2.23
CA PRO A 81 17.40 -4.51 -0.82
C PRO A 81 18.67 -3.92 -0.21
N THR A 82 18.49 -2.89 0.60
CA THR A 82 19.61 -2.18 1.27
C THR A 82 20.06 -2.86 2.56
N MET A 83 19.24 -3.77 3.10
CA MET A 83 19.58 -4.57 4.26
C MET A 83 18.90 -5.93 4.21
N ASP A 84 19.48 -6.89 4.93
CA ASP A 84 18.90 -8.19 5.18
C ASP A 84 18.00 -8.10 6.42
N TYR A 85 16.72 -8.46 6.26
CA TYR A 85 15.73 -8.40 7.33
C TYR A 85 15.67 -9.71 8.14
N GLY A 86 16.43 -10.74 7.74
CA GLY A 86 16.58 -12.00 8.48
C GLY A 86 15.32 -12.87 8.56
N GLU A 87 14.24 -12.48 7.87
CA GLU A 87 13.07 -13.33 7.64
C GLU A 87 13.07 -13.80 6.19
N ASP A 88 13.15 -15.12 6.02
CA ASP A 88 13.08 -15.75 4.70
C ASP A 88 11.64 -16.09 4.30
N THR A 89 10.73 -16.24 5.27
CA THR A 89 9.36 -16.74 5.10
C THR A 89 8.33 -15.94 5.87
N LEU A 90 7.13 -15.80 5.30
CA LEU A 90 5.98 -15.13 5.89
C LEU A 90 4.78 -16.06 5.96
N SER A 91 4.17 -16.13 7.15
CA SER A 91 2.86 -16.77 7.34
C SER A 91 1.73 -15.99 6.66
N PRO A 92 0.61 -16.65 6.28
CA PRO A 92 -0.56 -15.98 5.71
C PRO A 92 -1.00 -14.74 6.47
N GLY A 93 -1.24 -13.64 5.76
CA GLY A 93 -1.67 -12.35 6.31
C GLY A 93 -0.61 -11.58 7.12
N SER A 94 0.60 -12.14 7.27
CA SER A 94 1.69 -11.47 7.98
C SER A 94 2.34 -10.41 7.10
N VAL A 95 2.67 -9.27 7.70
CA VAL A 95 3.31 -8.13 7.04
C VAL A 95 4.73 -7.97 7.56
N LEU A 96 5.69 -7.93 6.65
CA LEU A 96 7.07 -7.51 6.93
C LEU A 96 7.24 -6.08 6.45
N ALA A 97 7.55 -5.16 7.37
CA ALA A 97 7.58 -3.72 7.12
C ALA A 97 8.94 -3.10 7.48
N GLY A 98 9.10 -1.83 7.12
CA GLY A 98 10.35 -1.10 7.34
C GLY A 98 11.45 -1.51 6.37
N MET A 99 11.06 -2.03 5.21
CA MET A 99 12.01 -2.48 4.21
C MET A 99 12.46 -1.33 3.30
N SER A 100 13.68 -1.40 2.77
CA SER A 100 14.18 -0.41 1.82
C SER A 100 15.01 -1.00 0.69
N MET A 101 14.81 -0.51 -0.52
CA MET A 101 15.57 -0.86 -1.73
C MET A 101 16.12 0.39 -2.41
N GLU A 102 17.21 0.18 -3.13
CA GLU A 102 17.86 1.16 -4.00
C GLU A 102 18.05 0.55 -5.40
N ASN A 103 18.18 1.40 -6.41
CA ASN A 103 18.44 0.98 -7.78
C ASN A 103 19.53 1.89 -8.36
N GLU A 104 20.62 1.31 -8.83
CA GLU A 104 21.77 2.07 -9.37
C GLU A 104 21.39 2.93 -10.58
N SER A 105 20.36 2.52 -11.34
CA SER A 105 19.82 3.29 -12.47
C SER A 105 18.96 4.49 -12.02
N CYS A 106 18.58 4.54 -10.74
CA CYS A 106 17.78 5.58 -10.12
C CYS A 106 18.53 6.21 -8.92
N PRO A 107 19.72 6.79 -9.12
CA PRO A 107 20.52 7.32 -8.03
C PRO A 107 19.78 8.45 -7.30
N GLY A 108 19.77 8.41 -5.96
CA GLY A 108 19.10 9.42 -5.14
C GLY A 108 17.60 9.14 -4.91
N ILE A 109 17.12 7.95 -5.29
CA ILE A 109 15.80 7.45 -4.94
C ILE A 109 15.93 6.30 -3.95
N ARG A 110 15.17 6.37 -2.87
CA ARG A 110 14.98 5.28 -1.93
C ARG A 110 13.54 4.81 -1.97
N PHE A 111 13.35 3.53 -2.18
CA PHE A 111 12.05 2.87 -2.14
C PHE A 111 11.90 2.18 -0.80
N ASN A 112 11.10 2.73 0.11
CA ASN A 112 10.76 2.07 1.37
C ASN A 112 9.44 1.34 1.20
N TYR A 113 9.31 0.14 1.77
CA TYR A 113 8.18 -0.73 1.49
C TYR A 113 7.87 -1.71 2.62
N ALA A 114 6.70 -2.31 2.50
CA ALA A 114 6.30 -3.48 3.25
C ALA A 114 5.81 -4.55 2.26
N VAL A 115 5.95 -5.82 2.62
CA VAL A 115 5.34 -6.94 1.87
C VAL A 115 4.40 -7.72 2.76
N ILE A 116 3.44 -8.38 2.14
CA ILE A 116 2.43 -9.21 2.78
C ILE A 116 2.34 -10.56 2.07
N ASN A 117 2.14 -11.62 2.84
CA ASN A 117 1.70 -12.89 2.28
C ASN A 117 0.17 -12.87 2.11
N CYS A 118 -0.31 -12.68 0.88
CA CYS A 118 -1.73 -12.75 0.52
C CYS A 118 -2.26 -14.19 0.30
N GLY A 119 -1.38 -15.19 0.32
CA GLY A 119 -1.73 -16.59 0.09
C GLY A 119 -2.27 -17.30 1.32
N GLU A 120 -2.75 -18.53 1.13
CA GLU A 120 -3.31 -19.37 2.19
C GLU A 120 -2.24 -20.22 2.93
N ALA A 121 -1.00 -20.24 2.44
CA ALA A 121 0.10 -21.01 2.99
C ALA A 121 1.34 -20.14 3.24
N GLU A 122 2.25 -20.61 4.09
CA GLU A 122 3.55 -19.97 4.28
C GLU A 122 4.31 -19.86 2.95
N THR A 123 4.92 -18.71 2.72
CA THR A 123 5.64 -18.39 1.48
C THR A 123 6.94 -17.68 1.80
N THR A 124 7.86 -17.64 0.85
CA THR A 124 9.09 -16.84 0.99
C THR A 124 8.80 -15.35 0.82
N VAL A 125 9.59 -14.47 1.42
CA VAL A 125 9.51 -13.02 1.19
C VAL A 125 9.56 -12.70 -0.31
N ALA A 126 10.42 -13.38 -1.08
CA ALA A 126 10.52 -13.30 -2.55
C ALA A 126 9.18 -13.48 -3.29
N ASN A 127 8.29 -14.31 -2.76
CA ASN A 127 7.00 -14.67 -3.34
C ASN A 127 5.82 -13.93 -2.69
N SER A 128 6.11 -12.92 -1.87
CA SER A 128 5.10 -12.08 -1.23
C SER A 128 4.73 -10.89 -2.12
N SER A 129 3.61 -10.25 -1.83
CA SER A 129 3.15 -9.06 -2.56
C SER A 129 3.55 -7.79 -1.83
N LEU A 130 3.78 -6.72 -2.57
CA LEU A 130 3.91 -5.37 -2.03
C LEU A 130 2.64 -5.00 -1.26
N TYR A 131 2.79 -4.51 -0.03
CA TYR A 131 1.67 -4.13 0.83
C TYR A 131 1.50 -2.61 0.87
N SER A 132 2.56 -1.89 1.21
CA SER A 132 2.61 -0.44 1.22
C SER A 132 3.98 0.01 0.76
N PHE A 133 4.07 1.25 0.30
CA PHE A 133 5.33 1.81 -0.12
C PHE A 133 5.38 3.33 0.06
N ASN A 134 6.61 3.78 0.20
CA ASN A 134 7.05 5.14 0.22
C ASN A 134 8.17 5.27 -0.80
N VAL A 135 8.16 6.32 -1.61
CA VAL A 135 9.29 6.64 -2.47
C VAL A 135 9.83 8.01 -2.15
N GLN A 136 11.09 8.08 -1.75
CA GLN A 136 11.73 9.27 -1.23
C GLN A 136 12.94 9.67 -2.07
N ARG A 137 13.10 10.97 -2.31
CA ARG A 137 14.34 11.56 -2.82
C ARG A 137 15.35 11.73 -1.68
N THR A 138 16.54 11.20 -1.85
CA THR A 138 17.63 11.25 -0.85
C THR A 138 18.71 12.30 -1.17
N GLY A 139 18.53 13.11 -2.22
CA GLY A 139 19.47 14.18 -2.61
C GLY A 139 18.83 15.34 -3.39
N SER A 140 19.58 16.45 -3.53
CA SER A 140 19.10 17.72 -4.11
C SER A 140 18.87 17.67 -5.62
N ASP A 141 19.69 16.90 -6.36
CA ASP A 141 19.87 17.06 -7.81
C ASP A 141 19.72 15.79 -8.65
N SER A 142 19.62 14.60 -8.06
CA SER A 142 19.54 13.34 -8.82
C SER A 142 18.13 12.72 -8.72
N ALA A 143 17.23 13.18 -9.58
CA ALA A 143 16.15 12.34 -10.09
C ALA A 143 16.06 12.44 -11.62
N ALA A 144 17.09 13.03 -12.26
CA ALA A 144 17.21 13.06 -13.70
C ALA A 144 17.47 11.63 -14.19
N GLY A 145 16.40 10.92 -14.52
CA GLY A 145 16.43 9.54 -15.00
C GLY A 145 15.46 8.59 -14.31
N THR A 146 14.75 9.00 -13.25
CA THR A 146 13.76 8.11 -12.61
C THR A 146 12.36 8.41 -13.12
N GLU A 147 11.82 7.51 -13.94
CA GLU A 147 10.41 7.47 -14.32
C GLU A 147 9.59 6.88 -13.16
N ILE A 148 9.50 7.60 -12.03
CA ILE A 148 8.37 7.34 -11.12
C ILE A 148 7.15 7.95 -11.79
N GLY A 149 6.36 7.10 -12.41
CA GLY A 149 5.06 7.48 -12.92
C GLY A 149 4.12 7.66 -11.75
N LEU A 150 3.51 8.83 -11.65
CA LEU A 150 2.39 9.11 -10.76
C LEU A 150 1.12 9.24 -11.61
N PRO A 151 -0.07 9.24 -10.97
CA PRO A 151 -1.33 9.38 -11.69
C PRO A 151 -1.33 10.60 -12.61
N CYS A 152 -2.11 10.53 -13.70
CA CYS A 152 -2.28 11.65 -14.64
C CYS A 152 -0.98 12.13 -15.31
N GLY A 153 0.05 11.27 -15.39
CA GLY A 153 1.34 11.60 -16.02
C GLY A 153 2.25 12.48 -15.17
N LEU A 154 1.93 12.64 -13.88
CA LEU A 154 2.78 13.33 -12.92
C LEU A 154 4.07 12.55 -12.67
N THR A 155 5.09 13.24 -12.19
CA THR A 155 6.38 12.63 -11.82
C THR A 155 6.92 13.27 -10.54
N MET A 156 8.01 12.74 -9.98
CA MET A 156 8.70 13.39 -8.85
C MET A 156 9.23 14.80 -9.16
N ALA A 157 9.31 15.18 -10.44
CA ALA A 157 9.70 16.53 -10.86
C ALA A 157 8.51 17.49 -10.93
N SER A 158 7.28 17.02 -10.76
CA SER A 158 6.09 17.86 -10.78
C SER A 158 6.04 18.78 -9.56
N SER A 159 5.64 20.02 -9.81
CA SER A 159 5.34 21.04 -8.81
C SER A 159 3.96 20.84 -8.19
N LEU A 160 3.72 21.47 -7.03
CA LEU A 160 2.41 21.42 -6.37
C LEU A 160 1.29 22.00 -7.26
N ASP A 161 1.58 23.03 -8.06
CA ASP A 161 0.58 23.62 -8.97
C ASP A 161 0.22 22.66 -10.11
N GLU A 162 1.19 21.92 -10.66
CA GLU A 162 0.93 20.88 -11.66
C GLU A 162 0.12 19.72 -11.06
N VAL A 163 0.43 19.33 -9.82
CA VAL A 163 -0.35 18.33 -9.09
C VAL A 163 -1.80 18.80 -8.92
N ARG A 164 -2.01 20.04 -8.46
CA ARG A 164 -3.36 20.60 -8.29
C ARG A 164 -4.12 20.70 -9.61
N ALA A 165 -3.43 21.05 -10.70
CA ALA A 165 -4.03 21.08 -12.02
C ALA A 165 -4.47 19.69 -12.51
N ALA A 166 -3.74 18.63 -12.14
CA ALA A 166 -4.02 17.26 -12.56
C ALA A 166 -5.03 16.54 -11.65
N LEU A 167 -4.93 16.70 -10.33
CA LEU A 167 -5.69 15.94 -9.33
C LEU A 167 -6.78 16.77 -8.63
N GLY A 168 -6.79 18.09 -8.81
CA GLY A 168 -7.62 19.01 -8.05
C GLY A 168 -6.95 19.49 -6.76
N GLU A 169 -7.69 20.23 -5.95
CA GLU A 169 -7.21 20.72 -4.65
C GLU A 169 -7.00 19.57 -3.66
N GLU A 170 -6.04 19.74 -2.76
CA GLU A 170 -5.82 18.80 -1.68
C GLU A 170 -7.04 18.67 -0.76
N THR A 171 -7.28 17.44 -0.29
CA THR A 171 -8.34 17.15 0.69
C THR A 171 -7.91 17.46 2.12
N GLU A 172 -6.61 17.42 2.38
CA GLU A 172 -6.00 17.71 3.67
C GLU A 172 -4.57 18.21 3.46
N GLU A 173 -4.20 19.26 4.18
CA GLU A 173 -2.81 19.69 4.33
C GLU A 173 -2.40 19.45 5.78
N THR A 174 -1.42 18.58 5.97
CA THR A 174 -0.82 18.35 7.28
C THR A 174 0.57 18.97 7.31
N LEU A 175 0.73 20.00 8.13
CA LEU A 175 2.05 20.52 8.48
C LEU A 175 2.62 19.59 9.56
N ASN A 176 3.52 18.70 9.16
CA ASN A 176 4.17 17.82 10.12
C ASN A 176 5.12 18.68 10.99
N GLU A 177 4.72 18.96 12.23
CA GLU A 177 5.50 19.82 13.14
C GLU A 177 6.88 19.22 13.48
N TYR A 178 7.03 17.90 13.35
CA TYR A 178 8.29 17.18 13.57
C TYR A 178 9.30 17.32 12.42
N GLU A 179 8.83 17.62 11.21
CA GLU A 179 9.67 17.93 10.06
C GLU A 179 9.43 19.39 9.68
N ALA A 180 10.06 20.30 10.44
CA ALA A 180 9.80 21.74 10.39
C ALA A 180 9.82 22.34 8.96
N GLU A 181 10.47 21.68 8.01
CA GLU A 181 10.72 22.15 6.64
C GLU A 181 9.84 21.48 5.56
N HIS A 182 8.98 20.51 5.90
CA HIS A 182 8.16 19.77 4.92
C HIS A 182 6.65 19.93 5.15
N ALA A 183 5.89 19.99 4.06
CA ALA A 183 4.43 19.96 4.06
C ALA A 183 3.95 18.67 3.37
N GLN A 184 2.96 18.01 3.97
CA GLN A 184 2.31 16.85 3.41
C GLN A 184 0.94 17.26 2.87
N TYR A 185 0.65 16.89 1.63
CA TYR A 185 -0.62 17.14 0.97
C TYR A 185 -1.29 15.81 0.62
N LYS A 186 -2.55 15.66 1.01
CA LYS A 186 -3.36 14.48 0.72
C LYS A 186 -4.28 14.74 -0.46
N PHE A 187 -4.12 13.96 -1.52
CA PHE A 187 -5.00 13.97 -2.68
C PHE A 187 -5.83 12.70 -2.69
N VAL A 188 -7.14 12.86 -2.93
CA VAL A 188 -8.05 11.75 -3.19
C VAL A 188 -8.51 11.87 -4.63
N TYR A 189 -8.24 10.86 -5.44
CA TYR A 189 -8.66 10.82 -6.83
C TYR A 189 -9.32 9.48 -7.15
N LYS A 190 -10.06 9.45 -8.27
CA LYS A 190 -10.79 8.27 -8.72
C LYS A 190 -10.08 7.61 -9.89
N ALA A 191 -9.88 6.30 -9.82
CA ALA A 191 -9.45 5.49 -10.95
C ALA A 191 -10.22 4.17 -10.94
N ASP A 192 -10.65 3.69 -12.12
CA ASP A 192 -11.39 2.42 -12.26
C ASP A 192 -12.61 2.23 -11.33
N GLY A 193 -13.19 3.32 -10.84
CA GLY A 193 -14.34 3.30 -9.93
C GLY A 193 -13.98 3.25 -8.43
N ASP A 194 -12.69 3.11 -8.09
CA ASP A 194 -12.18 3.12 -6.72
C ASP A 194 -11.61 4.52 -6.36
N ASP A 195 -11.73 4.88 -5.08
CA ASP A 195 -11.06 6.06 -4.51
C ASP A 195 -9.65 5.68 -4.07
N PHE A 196 -8.66 6.48 -4.47
CA PHE A 196 -7.25 6.30 -4.13
C PHE A 196 -6.73 7.49 -3.36
N VAL A 197 -5.90 7.21 -2.35
CA VAL A 197 -5.26 8.24 -1.54
C VAL A 197 -3.78 8.31 -1.87
N LEU A 198 -3.33 9.52 -2.19
CA LEU A 198 -1.93 9.85 -2.46
C LEU A 198 -1.48 10.92 -1.50
N TYR A 199 -0.45 10.63 -0.73
CA TYR A 199 0.20 11.60 0.14
C TYR A 199 1.49 12.07 -0.53
N LEU A 200 1.57 13.36 -0.82
CA LEU A 200 2.72 13.98 -1.47
C LEU A 200 3.40 14.94 -0.51
N TYR A 201 4.72 14.83 -0.42
CA TYR A 201 5.53 15.69 0.44
C TYR A 201 6.32 16.69 -0.39
N PHE A 202 6.27 17.95 0.02
CA PHE A 202 7.01 19.05 -0.58
C PHE A 202 7.82 19.78 0.49
N SER A 203 8.86 20.52 0.09
CA SER A 203 9.48 21.49 0.99
C SER A 203 8.53 22.68 1.17
N LYS A 204 8.37 23.17 2.40
CA LYS A 204 7.61 24.41 2.67
C LYS A 204 8.21 25.62 1.97
N SER A 205 9.53 25.60 1.77
CA SER A 205 10.27 26.68 1.11
C SER A 205 10.34 26.54 -0.41
N ASP A 206 10.05 25.34 -0.93
CA ASP A 206 10.15 25.00 -2.35
C ASP A 206 9.15 23.89 -2.72
N THR A 207 8.06 24.30 -3.35
CA THR A 207 7.01 23.39 -3.85
C THR A 207 7.20 23.03 -5.33
N SER A 208 8.37 23.31 -5.92
CA SER A 208 8.64 23.06 -7.34
C SER A 208 8.81 21.58 -7.69
N LYS A 209 8.97 20.70 -6.68
CA LYS A 209 9.21 19.28 -6.87
C LYS A 209 8.71 18.45 -5.69
N ILE A 210 8.20 17.26 -5.98
CA ILE A 210 7.83 16.27 -4.96
C ILE A 210 9.11 15.68 -4.34
N LEU A 211 9.16 15.65 -3.01
CA LEU A 211 10.24 15.04 -2.23
C LEU A 211 9.97 13.58 -1.93
N SER A 212 8.70 13.26 -1.63
CA SER A 212 8.30 11.92 -1.23
C SER A 212 6.86 11.64 -1.63
N VAL A 213 6.57 10.38 -1.93
CA VAL A 213 5.23 9.86 -2.20
C VAL A 213 4.96 8.71 -1.25
N ASP A 214 3.88 8.83 -0.49
CA ASP A 214 3.32 7.74 0.30
C ASP A 214 2.03 7.26 -0.34
N TYR A 215 1.97 5.95 -0.56
CA TYR A 215 0.78 5.26 -1.02
C TYR A 215 0.29 4.32 0.07
N GLU A 216 -0.91 4.61 0.56
CA GLU A 216 -1.63 3.77 1.50
C GLU A 216 -2.89 3.23 0.81
N CYS A 217 -3.00 1.90 0.73
CA CYS A 217 -4.22 1.29 0.24
C CYS A 217 -5.25 1.26 1.37
N ILE A 218 -6.38 1.93 1.17
CA ILE A 218 -7.54 1.79 2.05
C ILE A 218 -8.27 0.51 1.58
N TYR A 219 -8.34 -0.49 2.44
CA TYR A 219 -9.15 -1.70 2.25
C TYR A 219 -10.51 -1.55 2.93
#